data_AF-A0AAP2ZLJ1-F1
#
_entry.id   AF-A0AAP2ZLJ1-F1
#
_cell.length_a   1.000
_cell.length_b   1.000
_cell.length_c   1.000
_cell.angle_alpha   90.00
_cell.angle_beta   90.00
_cell.angle_gamma   90.00
#
_symmetry.space_group_name_H-M   'P 1'
#
loop_
_entity.id
_entity.type
_entity.pdbx_description
1 polymer ?
#
loop_
_entity_poly.entity_id
_entity_poly.type
_entity_poly.pdbx_seq_one_letter_code
_entity_poly.pdbx_strand_id
1 'polypeptide(L)'
;MMAKWVKLAAVATLALGMSSAWAQGVTHEGTVVDTMNGGGYTYVQIKEADTTFWAAGPQTEVSKGDKVAVVEQMWMNEFTSKTLNRTFDKLLFVGQIDKK
;
A
#
# COMPACT_ATOMS: atom_id res chain seq x y z
N MET A 1 5.02 22.80 -61.24
CA MET A 1 5.33 21.38 -61.48
C MET A 1 6.83 21.20 -61.38
N MET A 2 7.33 20.47 -60.39
CA MET A 2 8.55 19.64 -60.46
C MET A 2 8.65 18.79 -59.19
N ALA A 3 8.43 17.48 -59.37
CA ALA A 3 8.69 16.48 -58.36
C ALA A 3 10.16 16.05 -58.46
N LYS A 4 10.86 15.91 -57.31
CA LYS A 4 11.95 14.93 -57.20
C LYS A 4 12.25 14.51 -55.74
N TRP A 5 11.65 13.39 -55.36
CA TRP A 5 12.19 12.28 -54.55
C TRP A 5 13.07 12.59 -53.32
N VAL A 6 12.46 12.59 -52.14
CA VAL A 6 13.15 12.37 -50.86
C VAL A 6 13.21 10.86 -50.61
N LYS A 7 14.42 10.31 -50.54
CA LYS A 7 14.68 8.92 -50.15
C LYS A 7 14.44 8.77 -48.64
N LEU A 8 13.82 7.65 -48.29
CA LEU A 8 13.56 7.17 -46.92
C LEU A 8 14.77 7.32 -45.98
N ALA A 9 14.48 7.80 -44.77
CA ALA A 9 15.10 7.28 -43.56
C ALA A 9 13.99 7.10 -42.52
N ALA A 10 13.49 5.86 -42.40
CA ALA A 10 12.65 5.47 -41.28
C ALA A 10 13.55 5.36 -40.04
N VAL A 11 13.33 6.23 -39.06
CA VAL A 11 13.83 6.02 -37.69
C VAL A 11 12.60 5.92 -36.79
N ALA A 12 12.14 4.68 -36.64
CA ALA A 12 11.28 4.31 -35.54
C ALA A 12 12.17 4.14 -34.30
N THR A 13 12.03 5.02 -33.31
CA THR A 13 12.38 4.72 -31.92
C THR A 13 11.28 5.26 -31.01
N LEU A 14 10.55 4.30 -30.42
CA LEU A 14 9.65 4.51 -29.31
C LEU A 14 10.40 5.14 -28.13
N ALA A 15 9.83 6.18 -27.56
CA ALA A 15 10.08 6.57 -26.17
C ALA A 15 8.73 6.85 -25.47
N LEU A 16 7.86 5.84 -25.43
CA LEU A 16 6.88 5.69 -24.35
C LEU A 16 7.67 5.21 -23.13
N GLY A 17 8.17 6.11 -22.30
CA GLY A 17 9.09 5.72 -21.22
C GLY A 17 9.48 6.84 -20.27
N MET A 18 8.53 7.64 -19.79
CA MET A 18 8.67 8.54 -18.64
C MET A 18 7.26 8.71 -18.06
N SER A 19 6.87 8.32 -16.86
CA SER A 19 7.58 7.77 -15.72
C SER A 19 6.52 7.06 -14.87
N SER A 20 6.61 5.75 -14.65
CA SER A 20 5.97 5.13 -13.49
C SER A 20 6.81 5.42 -12.25
N ALA A 21 7.06 6.71 -12.03
CA ALA A 21 7.70 7.24 -10.84
C ALA A 21 6.66 7.14 -9.72
N TRP A 22 6.63 5.96 -9.13
CA TRP A 22 6.27 5.70 -7.76
C TRP A 22 4.87 6.15 -7.32
N ALA A 23 3.93 5.21 -7.27
CA ALA A 23 3.02 5.21 -6.12
C ALA A 23 3.86 4.90 -4.87
N GLN A 24 4.66 5.85 -4.36
CA GLN A 24 5.13 5.77 -2.99
C GLN A 24 3.92 6.11 -2.13
N GLY A 25 3.25 5.09 -1.61
CA GLY A 25 2.26 5.28 -0.56
C GLY A 25 2.87 6.04 0.62
N VAL A 26 2.04 6.73 1.38
CA VAL A 26 2.45 7.36 2.64
C VAL A 26 2.97 6.27 3.57
N THR A 27 4.16 6.45 4.13
CA THR A 27 4.68 5.54 5.15
C THR A 27 4.19 5.99 6.51
N HIS A 28 3.59 5.07 7.25
CA HIS A 28 3.19 5.27 8.63
C HIS A 28 4.08 4.45 9.56
N GLU A 29 4.53 5.06 10.66
CA GLU A 29 5.33 4.38 11.68
C GLU A 29 4.75 4.61 13.07
N GLY A 30 4.63 3.54 13.86
CA GLY A 30 4.01 3.66 15.18
C GLY A 30 4.17 2.43 16.06
N THR A 31 3.50 2.47 17.21
CA THR A 31 3.48 1.36 18.16
C THR A 31 2.18 0.58 18.03
N VAL A 32 2.27 -0.74 17.99
CA VAL A 32 1.11 -1.62 17.99
C VAL A 32 0.45 -1.59 19.37
N VAL A 33 -0.80 -1.12 19.44
CA VAL A 33 -1.60 -1.10 20.67
C VAL A 33 -2.57 -2.28 20.75
N ASP A 34 -2.94 -2.86 19.60
CA ASP A 34 -3.73 -4.08 19.52
C ASP A 34 -3.43 -4.86 18.24
N THR A 35 -3.59 -6.18 18.27
CA THR A 35 -3.35 -7.04 17.10
C THR A 35 -4.21 -8.30 17.14
N MET A 36 -4.60 -8.78 15.95
CA MET A 36 -5.30 -10.04 15.75
C MET A 36 -5.04 -10.62 14.37
N ASN A 37 -5.10 -11.94 14.25
CA ASN A 37 -4.96 -12.65 12.98
C ASN A 37 -6.32 -13.23 12.55
N GLY A 38 -6.61 -13.19 11.24
CA GLY A 38 -7.83 -13.76 10.69
C GLY A 38 -7.82 -13.77 9.17
N GLY A 39 -8.31 -14.86 8.57
CA GLY A 39 -8.45 -14.97 7.10
C GLY A 39 -7.16 -14.84 6.30
N GLY A 40 -5.99 -15.16 6.88
CA GLY A 40 -4.68 -15.00 6.24
C GLY A 40 -4.07 -13.60 6.36
N TYR A 41 -4.68 -12.73 7.16
CA TYR A 41 -4.20 -11.37 7.42
C TYR A 41 -3.85 -11.20 8.90
N THR A 42 -2.96 -10.24 9.13
CA THR A 42 -2.73 -9.64 10.45
C THR A 42 -3.30 -8.24 10.45
N TYR A 43 -4.13 -7.97 11.46
CA TYR A 43 -4.74 -6.69 11.72
C TYR A 43 -4.01 -6.06 12.89
N VAL A 44 -3.45 -4.86 12.71
CA VAL A 44 -2.74 -4.11 13.75
C VAL A 44 -3.41 -2.76 13.96
N GLN A 45 -3.63 -2.40 15.23
CA GLN A 45 -3.96 -1.04 15.61
C GLN A 45 -2.68 -0.30 15.93
N ILE A 46 -2.33 0.69 15.12
CA ILE A 46 -1.09 1.44 15.20
C ILE A 46 -1.39 2.78 15.84
N LYS A 47 -0.67 3.12 16.91
CA LYS A 47 -0.62 4.48 17.45
C LYS A 47 0.57 5.21 16.83
N GLU A 48 0.27 6.22 16.02
CA GLU A 48 1.22 7.11 15.35
C GLU A 48 0.96 8.55 15.81
N ALA A 49 1.86 9.09 16.62
CA ALA A 49 1.69 10.39 17.28
C ALA A 49 0.32 10.52 17.97
N ASP A 50 -0.52 11.45 17.51
CA ASP A 50 -1.87 11.73 18.03
C ASP A 50 -2.97 10.93 17.31
N THR A 51 -2.61 10.10 16.33
CA THR A 51 -3.55 9.28 15.56
C THR A 51 -3.46 7.81 15.96
N THR A 52 -4.58 7.11 15.87
CA THR A 52 -4.63 5.66 16.08
C THR A 52 -5.56 5.07 15.05
N PHE A 53 -5.06 4.14 14.24
CA PHE A 53 -5.81 3.55 13.14
C PHE A 53 -5.52 2.06 13.00
N TRP A 54 -6.44 1.35 12.35
CA TRP A 54 -6.26 -0.05 12.02
C TRP A 54 -5.61 -0.18 10.64
N ALA A 55 -4.64 -1.09 10.52
CA ALA A 55 -4.10 -1.55 9.26
C ALA A 55 -4.21 -3.09 9.15
N ALA A 56 -4.36 -3.59 7.92
CA ALA A 56 -4.38 -5.02 7.62
C ALA A 56 -3.42 -5.33 6.47
N GLY A 57 -2.53 -6.29 6.71
CA GLY A 57 -1.58 -6.80 5.72
C GLY A 57 -1.50 -8.33 5.77
N PRO A 58 -0.69 -8.96 4.90
CA PRO A 58 -0.42 -10.39 4.96
C PRO A 58 -0.03 -10.84 6.38
N GLN A 59 -0.40 -12.06 6.75
CA GLN A 59 -0.16 -12.55 8.11
C GLN A 59 1.31 -12.42 8.51
N THR A 60 1.56 -11.71 9.61
CA THR A 60 2.88 -11.30 10.11
C THR A 60 2.94 -11.52 11.62
N GLU A 61 4.08 -11.97 12.13
CA GLU A 61 4.30 -12.11 13.57
C GLU A 61 4.56 -10.74 14.21
N VAL A 62 3.60 -10.28 15.02
CA VAL A 62 3.65 -8.98 15.71
C VAL A 62 2.85 -9.05 17.00
N SER A 63 3.27 -8.28 18.00
CA SER A 63 2.70 -8.23 19.34
C SER A 63 2.42 -6.79 19.78
N LYS A 64 1.57 -6.64 20.80
CA LYS A 64 1.36 -5.35 21.48
C LYS A 64 2.70 -4.81 22.00
N GLY A 65 2.96 -3.53 21.76
CA GLY A 65 4.20 -2.86 22.13
C GLY A 65 5.28 -2.87 21.04
N ASP A 66 5.14 -3.68 19.99
CA ASP A 66 6.08 -3.67 18.87
C ASP A 66 6.01 -2.34 18.10
N LYS A 67 7.17 -1.87 17.62
CA LYS A 67 7.24 -0.78 16.65
C LYS A 67 7.11 -1.34 15.25
N VAL A 68 6.28 -0.72 14.42
CA VAL A 68 6.04 -1.15 13.04
C VAL A 68 6.06 0.02 12.07
N ALA A 69 6.39 -0.27 10.82
CA ALA A 69 6.15 0.59 9.67
C ALA A 69 5.23 -0.10 8.66
N VAL A 70 4.38 0.68 8.01
CA VAL A 70 3.53 0.23 6.91
C VAL A 70 3.48 1.28 5.81
N VAL A 71 3.36 0.84 4.56
CA VAL A 71 3.15 1.73 3.41
C VAL A 71 1.69 1.70 3.01
N GLU A 72 1.05 2.87 3.00
CA GLU A 72 -0.34 3.04 2.61
C GLU A 72 -0.58 2.52 1.19
N GLN A 73 -1.59 1.66 1.02
CA GLN A 73 -2.08 1.30 -0.31
C GLN A 73 -3.52 1.75 -0.52
N MET A 74 -4.42 1.39 0.39
CA MET A 74 -5.84 1.74 0.22
C MET A 74 -6.57 1.82 1.56
N TRP A 75 -7.23 2.95 1.80
CA TRP A 75 -8.17 3.10 2.91
C TRP A 75 -9.55 2.55 2.53
N MET A 76 -10.11 1.73 3.40
CA MET A 76 -11.46 1.20 3.30
C MET A 76 -12.28 1.72 4.48
N ASN A 77 -13.50 2.19 4.21
CA ASN A 77 -14.46 2.54 5.24
C ASN A 77 -15.44 1.38 5.46
N GLU A 78 -15.93 1.21 6.68
CA GLU A 78 -16.93 0.20 7.07
C GLU A 78 -16.56 -1.24 6.65
N PHE A 79 -15.26 -1.56 6.68
CA PHE A 79 -14.77 -2.87 6.25
C PHE A 79 -15.17 -3.96 7.26
N THR A 80 -15.84 -5.01 6.78
CA THR A 80 -16.23 -6.15 7.63
C THR A 80 -15.35 -7.37 7.38
N SER A 81 -14.60 -7.79 8.40
CA SER A 81 -13.90 -9.06 8.40
C SER A 81 -14.83 -10.16 8.89
N LYS A 82 -15.22 -11.06 7.98
CA LYS A 82 -16.08 -12.21 8.31
C LYS A 82 -15.40 -13.18 9.26
N THR A 83 -14.09 -13.37 9.14
CA THR A 83 -13.31 -14.32 9.95
C THR A 83 -13.13 -13.84 11.39
N LEU A 84 -13.09 -12.53 11.60
CA LEU A 84 -13.04 -11.91 12.93
C LEU A 84 -14.42 -11.58 13.50
N ASN A 85 -15.49 -11.74 12.71
CA ASN A 85 -16.83 -11.25 13.02
C ASN A 85 -16.82 -9.78 13.53
N ARG A 86 -16.08 -8.92 12.82
CA ARG A 86 -15.81 -7.53 13.22
C ARG A 86 -15.90 -6.58 12.03
N THR A 87 -16.49 -5.43 12.26
CA THR A 87 -16.48 -4.29 11.33
C THR A 87 -15.52 -3.22 11.83
N PHE A 88 -14.77 -2.64 10.91
CA PHE A 88 -13.84 -1.54 11.14
C PHE A 88 -14.39 -0.30 10.43
N ASP A 89 -14.62 0.79 11.18
CA ASP A 89 -15.10 2.06 10.63
C ASP A 89 -14.15 2.57 9.53
N LYS A 90 -12.84 2.41 9.76
CA LYS A 90 -11.78 2.70 8.79
C LYS A 90 -10.63 1.70 8.96
N LEU A 91 -10.18 1.12 7.86
CA LEU A 91 -9.08 0.15 7.81
C LEU A 91 -8.13 0.50 6.66
N LEU A 92 -6.83 0.55 6.94
CA LEU A 92 -5.80 0.70 5.93
C LEU A 92 -5.32 -0.67 5.43
N PHE A 93 -5.50 -0.97 4.15
CA PHE A 93 -4.83 -2.11 3.53
C PHE A 93 -3.38 -1.75 3.16
N VAL A 94 -2.48 -2.65 3.50
CA VAL A 94 -1.03 -2.50 3.31
C VAL A 94 -0.44 -3.76 2.70
N GLY A 95 0.65 -3.60 1.95
CA GLY A 95 1.33 -4.73 1.31
C GLY A 95 2.14 -5.57 2.29
N GLN A 96 2.62 -4.95 3.38
CA GLN A 96 3.49 -5.56 4.37
C GLN A 96 3.39 -4.81 5.70
N ILE A 97 3.64 -5.51 6.81
CA ILE A 97 3.82 -4.93 8.15
C ILE A 97 5.28 -5.14 8.54
N ASP A 98 6.08 -4.08 8.53
CA ASP A 98 7.50 -4.13 8.85
C ASP A 98 7.70 -3.93 10.35
N LYS A 99 7.96 -5.01 11.09
CA LYS A 99 8.38 -4.92 12.50
C LYS A 99 9.82 -4.38 12.58
N LYS A 100 10.02 -3.33 13.37
CA LYS A 100 11.33 -2.68 13.61
C LYS A 100 12.10 -3.34 14.74
#